data_AF-A0AA41VZV1-F1
#
_entry.id   AF-A0AA41VZV1-F1
#
_cell.length_a   1.000
_cell.length_b   1.000
_cell.length_c   1.000
_cell.angle_alpha   90.00
_cell.angle_beta   90.00
_cell.angle_gamma   90.00
#
_symmetry.space_group_name_H-M   'P 1'
#
loop_
_entity.id
_entity.type
_entity.pdbx_description
1 polymer ?
#
loop_
_entity_poly.entity_id
_entity_poly.type
_entity_poly.pdbx_seq_one_letter_code
_entity_poly.pdbx_strand_id
1 'polypeptide(L)'
;LYSPNKLPSVILTDDDQALQSAVSLTFPEATRLLCTYHISCNVTSHFEKEIRGGKIEDKLEDPENENSKQDWEEDLENIKKDWENVWRSANHAMYEINSSYFFKTWTGRYPIAVSYVRTQWLARKEQFVHAWTNNILHLGNTTTNRAESEHAALKNFLRCSTGDFLKC
;
A
#
# COMPACT_ATOMS: atom_id res chain seq x y z
N LEU A 1 25.05 18.64 -0.19
CA LEU A 1 25.09 17.21 0.21
C LEU A 1 24.95 16.32 -1.04
N TYR A 2 25.85 16.46 -2.01
CA TYR A 2 25.99 15.51 -3.13
C TYR A 2 27.48 15.24 -3.29
N SER A 3 27.88 13.98 -3.25
CA SER A 3 29.24 13.55 -3.58
C SER A 3 29.09 12.59 -4.75
N PRO A 4 29.75 12.82 -5.89
CA PRO A 4 29.59 12.00 -7.10
C PRO A 4 29.96 10.52 -6.87
N ASN A 5 30.72 10.22 -5.82
CA ASN A 5 31.11 8.87 -5.42
C ASN A 5 30.22 8.26 -4.32
N LYS A 6 29.12 8.91 -3.94
CA LYS A 6 28.17 8.43 -2.92
C LYS A 6 26.76 8.42 -3.49
N LEU A 7 26.49 7.46 -4.34
CA LEU A 7 25.14 7.19 -4.86
C LEU A 7 24.27 6.55 -3.78
N PRO A 8 22.95 6.79 -3.80
CA PRO A 8 22.03 6.13 -2.88
C PRO A 8 22.04 4.62 -3.11
N SER A 9 22.18 3.85 -2.02
CA SER A 9 22.11 2.38 -2.05
C SER A 9 20.68 1.86 -1.95
N VAL A 10 19.74 2.68 -1.46
CA VAL A 10 18.33 2.33 -1.28
C VAL A 10 17.47 3.53 -1.68
N ILE A 11 16.41 3.29 -2.45
CA ILE A 11 15.42 4.29 -2.84
C ILE A 11 14.04 3.75 -2.50
N LEU A 12 13.29 4.50 -1.70
CA LEU A 12 11.89 4.21 -1.34
C LEU A 12 10.98 5.09 -2.21
N THR A 13 10.08 4.47 -2.96
CA THR A 13 9.10 5.19 -3.80
C THR A 13 7.68 4.80 -3.43
N ASP A 14 6.70 5.59 -3.89
CA ASP A 14 5.35 5.09 -4.08
C ASP A 14 5.31 4.10 -5.27
N ASP A 15 4.12 3.61 -5.61
CA ASP A 15 3.93 2.73 -6.77
C ASP A 15 3.75 3.51 -8.10
N ASP A 16 4.44 4.63 -8.27
CA ASP A 16 4.43 5.35 -9.54
C ASP A 16 5.38 4.68 -10.55
N GLN A 17 4.81 4.24 -11.68
CA GLN A 17 5.58 3.49 -12.70
C GLN A 17 6.63 4.35 -13.40
N ALA A 18 6.34 5.65 -13.61
CA ALA A 18 7.28 6.54 -14.28
C ALA A 18 8.49 6.81 -13.38
N LEU A 19 8.25 7.04 -12.09
CA LEU A 19 9.28 7.19 -11.08
C LEU A 19 10.12 5.92 -10.94
N GLN A 20 9.48 4.75 -10.84
CA GLN A 20 10.20 3.47 -10.77
C GLN A 20 11.08 3.24 -12.01
N SER A 21 10.59 3.60 -13.21
CA SER A 21 11.34 3.49 -14.45
C SER A 21 12.55 4.42 -14.46
N ALA A 22 12.35 5.68 -14.06
CA ALA A 22 13.43 6.67 -13.97
C ALA A 22 14.51 6.26 -12.96
N VAL A 23 14.11 5.73 -11.81
CA VAL A 23 15.02 5.21 -10.78
C VAL A 23 15.84 4.04 -11.33
N SER A 24 15.21 3.09 -12.03
CA SER A 24 15.93 1.96 -12.64
C SER A 24 16.96 2.37 -13.68
N LEU A 25 16.72 3.46 -14.42
CA LEU A 25 17.67 3.99 -15.39
C LEU A 25 18.81 4.77 -14.73
N THR A 26 18.50 5.52 -13.67
CA THR A 26 19.46 6.48 -13.06
C THR A 26 20.30 5.83 -11.97
N PHE A 27 19.71 4.91 -11.20
CA PHE A 27 20.33 4.22 -10.06
C PHE A 27 20.08 2.70 -10.14
N PRO A 28 20.61 2.01 -11.17
CA PRO A 28 20.35 0.59 -11.39
C PRO A 28 20.82 -0.30 -10.22
N GLU A 29 21.87 0.12 -9.51
CA GLU A 29 22.43 -0.60 -8.36
C GLU A 29 21.70 -0.32 -7.04
N ALA A 30 20.77 0.64 -7.01
CA ALA A 30 20.03 0.97 -5.80
C ALA A 30 18.91 -0.04 -5.56
N THR A 31 18.82 -0.54 -4.32
CA THR A 31 17.68 -1.35 -3.89
C THR A 31 16.42 -0.51 -3.89
N ARG A 32 15.39 -0.97 -4.60
CA ARG A 32 14.10 -0.28 -4.70
C ARG A 32 13.12 -0.86 -3.68
N LEU A 33 12.64 0.00 -2.80
CA LEU A 33 11.61 -0.31 -1.83
C LEU A 33 10.33 0.44 -2.19
N LEU A 34 9.19 -0.16 -1.84
CA LEU A 34 7.88 0.46 -2.02
C LEU A 34 7.31 0.92 -0.67
N CYS A 35 6.63 2.07 -0.71
CA CYS A 35 5.97 2.66 0.44
C CYS A 35 4.80 1.79 0.92
N THR A 36 4.90 1.26 2.14
CA THR A 36 3.88 0.36 2.71
C THR A 36 2.55 1.07 2.98
N TYR A 37 2.58 2.39 3.21
CA TYR A 37 1.37 3.20 3.38
C TYR A 37 0.54 3.23 2.09
N HIS A 38 1.15 3.63 0.97
CA HIS A 38 0.47 3.68 -0.32
C HIS A 38 -0.05 2.31 -0.76
N ILE A 39 0.75 1.25 -0.54
CA ILE A 39 0.31 -0.12 -0.78
C ILE A 39 -0.95 -0.42 0.05
N SER A 40 -0.94 -0.11 1.35
CA SER A 40 -2.07 -0.37 2.25
C SER A 40 -3.32 0.43 1.87
N CYS A 41 -3.17 1.68 1.43
CA CYS A 41 -4.25 2.49 0.88
C CYS A 41 -4.84 1.85 -0.38
N ASN A 42 -3.99 1.38 -1.30
CA ASN A 42 -4.43 0.73 -2.53
C ASN A 42 -5.14 -0.60 -2.25
N VAL A 43 -4.61 -1.43 -1.34
CA VAL A 43 -5.27 -2.67 -0.91
C VAL A 43 -6.63 -2.38 -0.29
N THR A 44 -6.69 -1.46 0.67
CA THR A 44 -7.94 -1.06 1.34
C THR A 44 -8.99 -0.58 0.32
N SER A 45 -8.60 0.29 -0.62
CA SER A 45 -9.52 0.82 -1.62
C SER A 45 -10.11 -0.28 -2.53
N HIS A 46 -9.33 -1.31 -2.86
CA HIS A 46 -9.83 -2.44 -3.64
C HIS A 46 -10.86 -3.28 -2.87
N PHE A 47 -10.62 -3.57 -1.59
CA PHE A 47 -11.61 -4.24 -0.75
C PHE A 47 -12.87 -3.40 -0.56
N GLU A 48 -12.73 -2.09 -0.32
CA GLU A 48 -13.89 -1.17 -0.21
C GLU A 48 -14.75 -1.18 -1.47
N LYS A 49 -14.14 -1.21 -2.66
CA LYS A 49 -14.86 -1.25 -3.93
C LYS A 49 -15.64 -2.55 -4.09
N GLU A 50 -15.04 -3.70 -3.79
CA GLU A 50 -15.72 -4.99 -3.88
C GLU A 50 -16.85 -5.11 -2.85
N ILE A 51 -16.62 -4.69 -1.61
CA ILE A 51 -17.65 -4.63 -0.56
C ILE A 51 -18.82 -3.74 -0.98
N ARG A 52 -18.55 -2.57 -1.56
CA ARG A 52 -19.61 -1.68 -2.06
C ARG A 52 -20.31 -2.23 -3.29
N GLY A 53 -19.60 -2.95 -4.15
CA GLY A 53 -20.16 -3.64 -5.32
C GLY A 53 -21.17 -4.71 -4.92
N GLY A 54 -20.80 -5.60 -4.00
CA GLY A 54 -21.69 -6.65 -3.47
C GLY A 54 -22.97 -6.07 -2.84
N LYS A 55 -22.90 -4.91 -2.17
CA LYS A 55 -24.09 -4.22 -1.62
C LYS A 55 -25.11 -3.81 -2.67
N ILE A 56 -24.69 -3.49 -3.90
CA ILE A 56 -25.62 -3.14 -4.96
C ILE A 56 -26.38 -4.40 -5.39
N GLU A 57 -25.70 -5.54 -5.46
CA GLU A 57 -26.28 -6.84 -5.80
C GLU A 57 -27.22 -7.34 -4.70
N ASP A 58 -26.79 -7.34 -3.44
CA ASP A 58 -27.61 -7.78 -2.30
C ASP A 58 -28.90 -6.95 -2.13
N LYS A 59 -28.85 -5.63 -2.36
CA LYS A 59 -30.04 -4.76 -2.28
C LYS A 59 -31.05 -5.00 -3.41
N LEU A 60 -30.59 -5.48 -4.56
CA LEU A 60 -31.48 -5.90 -5.65
C LEU A 60 -32.19 -7.21 -5.29
N GLU A 61 -31.56 -8.05 -4.46
CA GLU A 61 -32.11 -9.34 -4.03
C GLU A 61 -32.96 -9.25 -2.74
N ASP A 62 -32.62 -8.39 -1.78
CA ASP A 62 -33.37 -8.18 -0.54
C ASP A 62 -33.19 -6.76 0.05
N PRO A 63 -34.17 -5.84 -0.13
CA PRO A 63 -34.07 -4.45 0.32
C PRO A 63 -34.26 -4.22 1.82
N GLU A 64 -34.66 -5.22 2.62
CA GLU A 64 -34.97 -5.05 4.06
C GLU A 64 -33.86 -5.51 5.03
N ASN A 65 -32.72 -6.01 4.53
CA ASN A 65 -31.63 -6.48 5.39
C ASN A 65 -30.76 -5.34 5.97
N GLU A 66 -31.28 -4.65 6.99
CA GLU A 66 -30.59 -3.58 7.75
C GLU A 66 -29.40 -4.08 8.60
N ASN A 67 -29.28 -5.40 8.87
CA ASN A 67 -28.17 -5.98 9.64
C ASN A 67 -26.82 -5.94 8.89
N SER A 68 -26.83 -5.70 7.59
CA SER A 68 -25.64 -5.72 6.73
C SER A 68 -24.65 -4.58 6.99
N LYS A 69 -25.03 -3.50 7.70
CA LYS A 69 -24.19 -2.30 7.81
C LYS A 69 -23.12 -2.37 8.91
N GLN A 70 -23.27 -3.24 9.90
CA GLN A 70 -22.30 -3.36 10.99
C GLN A 70 -21.17 -4.35 10.67
N ASP A 71 -21.45 -5.33 9.81
CA ASP A 71 -20.55 -6.44 9.46
C ASP A 71 -19.36 -5.99 8.57
N TRP A 72 -19.59 -5.09 7.60
CA TRP A 72 -18.54 -4.70 6.64
C TRP A 72 -17.49 -3.71 7.18
N GLU A 73 -17.85 -2.88 8.17
CA GLU A 73 -16.88 -1.98 8.82
C GLU A 73 -15.88 -2.81 9.63
N GLU A 74 -16.39 -3.81 10.35
CA GLU A 74 -15.59 -4.80 11.06
C GLU A 74 -14.71 -5.61 10.09
N ASP A 75 -15.26 -6.05 8.96
CA ASP A 75 -14.45 -6.72 7.93
C ASP A 75 -13.33 -5.86 7.40
N LEU A 76 -13.60 -4.60 7.04
CA LEU A 76 -12.55 -3.70 6.55
C LEU A 76 -11.46 -3.47 7.59
N GLU A 77 -11.82 -3.32 8.86
CA GLU A 77 -10.85 -3.17 9.95
C GLU A 77 -10.00 -4.43 10.14
N ASN A 78 -10.63 -5.60 10.12
CA ASN A 78 -9.95 -6.89 10.21
C ASN A 78 -9.05 -7.14 8.98
N ILE A 79 -9.49 -6.78 7.76
CA ILE A 79 -8.67 -6.84 6.54
C ILE A 79 -7.43 -5.98 6.67
N LYS A 80 -7.56 -4.72 7.14
CA LYS A 80 -6.41 -3.82 7.31
C LYS A 80 -5.41 -4.39 8.29
N LYS A 81 -5.88 -4.92 9.42
CA LYS A 81 -5.04 -5.55 10.46
C LYS A 81 -4.34 -6.80 9.94
N ASP A 82 -5.07 -7.69 9.28
CA ASP A 82 -4.48 -8.91 8.73
C ASP A 82 -3.49 -8.60 7.61
N TRP A 83 -3.80 -7.63 6.76
CA TRP A 83 -2.87 -7.13 5.74
C TRP A 83 -1.60 -6.55 6.37
N GLU A 84 -1.73 -5.77 7.43
CA GLU A 84 -0.60 -5.26 8.21
C GLU A 84 0.26 -6.38 8.78
N ASN A 85 -0.36 -7.44 9.33
CA ASN A 85 0.37 -8.62 9.79
C ASN A 85 1.15 -9.31 8.66
N VAL A 86 0.59 -9.37 7.44
CA VAL A 86 1.30 -9.93 6.28
C VAL A 86 2.58 -9.14 6.00
N TRP A 87 2.51 -7.83 5.75
CA TRP A 87 3.70 -7.08 5.34
C TRP A 87 4.66 -6.76 6.48
N ARG A 88 4.21 -6.76 7.75
CA ARG A 88 5.08 -6.64 8.93
C ARG A 88 5.75 -7.94 9.38
N SER A 89 5.49 -9.05 8.69
CA SER A 89 6.05 -10.36 9.04
C SER A 89 7.56 -10.28 9.25
N ALA A 90 8.03 -10.68 10.43
CA ALA A 90 9.42 -10.49 10.84
C ALA A 90 10.42 -11.40 10.10
N ASN A 91 9.96 -12.52 9.56
CA ASN A 91 10.76 -13.50 8.82
C ASN A 91 9.88 -14.29 7.85
N HIS A 92 10.50 -15.10 6.99
CA HIS A 92 9.78 -15.87 5.96
C HIS A 92 8.74 -16.83 6.54
N ALA A 93 9.02 -17.51 7.66
CA ALA A 93 8.06 -18.43 8.27
C ALA A 93 6.79 -17.71 8.76
N MET A 94 6.95 -16.54 9.39
CA MET A 94 5.82 -15.71 9.81
C MET A 94 5.04 -15.19 8.61
N TYR A 95 5.73 -14.82 7.53
CA TYR A 95 5.08 -14.39 6.29
C TYR A 95 4.21 -15.49 5.68
N GLU A 96 4.70 -16.73 5.61
CA GLU A 96 3.91 -17.85 5.08
C GLU A 96 2.66 -18.10 5.94
N ILE A 97 2.78 -18.04 7.27
CA ILE A 97 1.64 -18.18 8.19
C ILE A 97 0.62 -17.06 7.97
N ASN A 98 1.07 -15.81 8.00
CA ASN A 98 0.18 -14.64 7.92
C ASN A 98 -0.48 -14.52 6.54
N SER A 99 0.26 -14.76 5.45
CA SER A 99 -0.30 -14.71 4.10
C SER A 99 -1.28 -15.86 3.85
N SER A 100 -0.98 -17.07 4.33
CA SER A 100 -1.91 -18.21 4.27
C SER A 100 -3.19 -17.94 5.05
N TYR A 101 -3.08 -17.36 6.25
CA TYR A 101 -4.23 -16.94 7.05
C TYR A 101 -5.07 -15.90 6.29
N PHE A 102 -4.44 -14.83 5.81
CA PHE A 102 -5.11 -13.77 5.05
C PHE A 102 -5.89 -14.33 3.86
N PHE A 103 -5.26 -15.18 3.05
CA PHE A 103 -5.92 -15.78 1.90
C PHE A 103 -7.07 -16.71 2.30
N LYS A 104 -6.88 -17.54 3.31
CA LYS A 104 -7.93 -18.45 3.79
C LYS A 104 -9.14 -17.68 4.32
N THR A 105 -8.92 -16.60 5.05
CA THR A 105 -9.98 -15.79 5.67
C THR A 105 -10.79 -15.01 4.64
N TRP A 106 -10.13 -14.39 3.66
CA TRP A 106 -10.76 -13.37 2.83
C TRP A 106 -11.15 -13.83 1.41
N THR A 107 -10.57 -14.91 0.88
CA THR A 107 -10.84 -15.35 -0.51
C THR A 107 -12.31 -15.71 -0.74
N GLY A 108 -12.99 -16.28 0.27
CA GLY A 108 -14.38 -16.70 0.12
C GLY A 108 -15.37 -15.55 -0.03
N ARG A 109 -15.06 -14.38 0.56
CA ARG A 109 -15.95 -13.21 0.58
C ARG A 109 -15.54 -12.13 -0.41
N TYR A 110 -14.23 -11.95 -0.61
CA TYR A 110 -13.67 -10.89 -1.47
C TYR A 110 -12.63 -11.44 -2.45
N PRO A 111 -13.02 -12.38 -3.33
CA PRO A 111 -12.10 -13.05 -4.23
C PRO A 111 -11.38 -12.10 -5.19
N ILE A 112 -12.02 -11.01 -5.62
CA ILE A 112 -11.45 -10.09 -6.61
C ILE A 112 -10.31 -9.28 -5.98
N ALA A 113 -10.54 -8.69 -4.81
CA ALA A 113 -9.55 -7.92 -4.05
C ALA A 113 -8.40 -8.81 -3.58
N VAL A 114 -8.69 -10.04 -3.13
CA VAL A 114 -7.63 -11.00 -2.79
C VAL A 114 -6.78 -11.38 -4.00
N SER A 115 -7.39 -11.61 -5.16
CA SER A 115 -6.65 -11.87 -6.40
C SER A 115 -5.77 -10.70 -6.80
N TYR A 116 -6.27 -9.46 -6.65
CA TYR A 116 -5.50 -8.24 -6.84
C TYR A 116 -4.29 -8.17 -5.90
N VAL A 117 -4.48 -8.41 -4.59
CA VAL A 117 -3.38 -8.43 -3.60
C VAL A 117 -2.29 -9.42 -4.00
N ARG A 118 -2.69 -10.65 -4.33
CA ARG A 118 -1.78 -11.73 -4.69
C ARG A 118 -0.97 -11.40 -5.95
N THR A 119 -1.63 -10.87 -6.99
CA THR A 119 -1.01 -10.65 -8.30
C THR A 119 -0.21 -9.35 -8.38
N GLN A 120 -0.68 -8.27 -7.77
CA GLN A 120 -0.06 -6.94 -7.88
C GLN A 120 0.98 -6.67 -6.80
N TRP A 121 0.71 -7.09 -5.55
CA TRP A 121 1.56 -6.76 -4.42
C TRP A 121 2.46 -7.90 -4.00
N LEU A 122 1.92 -9.11 -3.78
CA LEU A 122 2.76 -10.22 -3.28
C LEU A 122 3.75 -10.75 -4.32
N ALA A 123 3.55 -10.47 -5.61
CA ALA A 123 4.57 -10.67 -6.65
C ALA A 123 5.84 -9.81 -6.41
N ARG A 124 5.68 -8.67 -5.73
CA ARG A 124 6.72 -7.69 -5.40
C ARG A 124 7.04 -7.63 -3.91
N LYS A 125 6.70 -8.69 -3.15
CA LYS A 125 6.83 -8.75 -1.68
C LYS A 125 8.22 -8.37 -1.16
N GLU A 126 9.27 -8.65 -1.92
CA GLU A 126 10.66 -8.36 -1.53
C GLU A 126 10.95 -6.86 -1.42
N GLN A 127 10.10 -6.01 -1.98
CA GLN A 127 10.24 -4.56 -1.99
C GLN A 127 9.59 -3.87 -0.78
N PHE A 128 8.79 -4.56 0.03
CA PHE A 128 8.06 -3.91 1.14
C PHE A 128 7.77 -4.79 2.35
N VAL A 129 7.85 -6.12 2.23
CA VAL A 129 7.60 -7.02 3.36
C VAL A 129 8.85 -7.10 4.23
N HIS A 130 8.68 -6.85 5.53
CA HIS A 130 9.76 -6.80 6.53
C HIS A 130 10.68 -8.03 6.51
N ALA A 131 10.13 -9.22 6.24
CA ALA A 131 10.90 -10.45 6.16
C ALA A 131 12.05 -10.38 5.12
N TRP A 132 11.88 -9.59 4.06
CA TRP A 132 12.90 -9.31 3.06
C TRP A 132 13.60 -7.97 3.31
N THR A 133 12.85 -6.94 3.68
CA THR A 133 13.38 -5.57 3.73
C THR A 133 14.21 -5.26 4.97
N ASN A 134 13.99 -5.93 6.11
CA ASN A 134 14.70 -5.60 7.36
C ASN A 134 16.22 -5.89 7.30
N ASN A 135 16.68 -6.69 6.34
CA ASN A 135 18.10 -6.92 6.11
C ASN A 135 18.76 -5.82 5.26
N ILE A 136 17.96 -4.88 4.75
CA ILE A 136 18.42 -3.73 3.96
C ILE A 136 18.52 -2.53 4.90
N LEU A 137 19.63 -1.78 4.83
CA LEU A 137 19.82 -0.58 5.63
C LEU A 137 18.95 0.57 5.10
N HIS A 138 17.66 0.56 5.44
CA HIS A 138 16.69 1.61 5.09
C HIS A 138 16.45 2.61 6.24
N LEU A 139 17.19 2.50 7.36
CA LEU A 139 17.14 3.40 8.52
C LEU A 139 15.72 3.63 9.08
N GLY A 140 14.84 2.63 8.96
CA GLY A 140 13.45 2.73 9.40
C GLY A 140 12.52 3.51 8.46
N ASN A 141 13.01 3.99 7.30
CA ASN A 141 12.16 4.58 6.27
C ASN A 141 11.45 3.45 5.50
N THR A 142 10.20 3.19 5.85
CA THR A 142 9.29 2.28 5.13
C THR A 142 8.08 3.00 4.55
N THR A 143 7.95 4.30 4.82
CA THR A 143 6.88 5.16 4.34
C THR A 143 7.46 6.45 3.73
N THR A 144 6.77 6.99 2.74
CA THR A 144 7.04 8.31 2.14
C THR A 144 6.39 9.46 2.91
N ASN A 145 5.71 9.16 4.03
CA ASN A 145 4.93 10.10 4.83
C ASN A 145 5.70 11.37 5.24
N ARG A 146 7.02 11.29 5.50
CA ARG A 146 7.83 12.47 5.81
C ARG A 146 7.93 13.42 4.62
N ALA A 147 8.21 12.88 3.43
CA ALA A 147 8.26 13.67 2.21
C ALA A 147 6.87 14.22 1.85
N GLU A 148 5.81 13.44 2.05
CA GLU A 148 4.44 13.88 1.83
C GLU A 148 3.97 14.93 2.83
N SER A 149 4.35 14.84 4.10
CA SER A 149 3.96 15.83 5.11
C SER A 149 4.65 17.17 4.84
N GLU A 150 5.92 17.14 4.43
CA GLU A 150 6.63 18.34 3.96
C GLU A 150 5.99 18.91 2.69
N HIS A 151 5.65 18.06 1.72
CA HIS A 151 4.96 18.47 0.51
C HIS A 151 3.57 19.03 0.79
N ALA A 152 2.82 18.46 1.75
CA ALA A 152 1.51 18.96 2.18
C ALA A 152 1.63 20.30 2.89
N ALA A 153 2.63 20.47 3.77
CA ALA A 153 2.91 21.76 4.41
C ALA A 153 3.25 22.83 3.36
N LEU A 154 4.06 22.47 2.35
CA LEU A 154 4.39 23.35 1.23
C LEU A 154 3.15 23.70 0.40
N LYS A 155 2.30 22.73 0.04
CA LYS A 155 1.04 22.97 -0.69
C LYS A 155 0.10 23.88 0.10
N ASN A 156 -0.03 23.66 1.41
CA ASN A 156 -0.83 24.49 2.29
C ASN A 156 -0.29 25.91 2.39
N PHE A 157 1.03 26.07 2.49
CA PHE A 157 1.69 27.37 2.49
C PHE A 157 1.47 28.12 1.17
N LEU A 158 1.61 27.43 0.04
CA LEU A 158 1.44 27.99 -1.30
C LEU A 158 -0.04 28.25 -1.66
N ARG A 159 -1.01 27.79 -0.85
CA ARG A 159 -2.47 27.96 -1.03
C ARG A 159 -3.01 27.62 -2.42
N CYS A 160 -2.27 26.90 -3.24
CA CYS A 160 -2.66 26.54 -4.60
C CYS A 160 -2.67 25.02 -4.73
N SER A 161 -3.86 24.43 -4.72
CA SER A 161 -4.05 23.05 -5.16
C SER A 161 -3.97 22.92 -6.69
N THR A 162 -3.80 24.02 -7.43
CA THR A 162 -3.88 24.11 -8.89
C THR A 162 -2.67 24.73 -9.60
N GLY A 163 -1.56 25.01 -8.90
CA GLY A 163 -0.28 25.29 -9.55
C GLY A 163 -0.21 26.57 -10.40
N ASP A 164 -0.80 27.67 -9.95
CA ASP A 164 -0.56 28.98 -10.57
C ASP A 164 0.32 29.84 -9.64
N PHE A 165 1.51 30.23 -10.11
CA PHE A 165 2.44 31.09 -9.37
C PHE A 165 2.04 32.57 -9.42
N LEU A 166 0.91 32.88 -10.04
CA LEU A 166 0.36 34.23 -10.11
C LEU A 166 -0.98 34.31 -9.38
N LYS A 167 -0.94 34.77 -8.12
CA LYS A 167 -1.86 35.77 -7.54
C LYS A 167 -1.60 36.00 -6.04
N CYS A 168 -0.81 37.01 -5.71
CA CYS A 168 -1.31 38.29 -5.22
C CYS A 168 -0.30 39.41 -5.48
#